data_AF-A0A937BP89-F1
#
_entry.id   AF-A0A937BP89-F1
#
_cell.length_a   1.000
_cell.length_b   1.000
_cell.length_c   1.000
_cell.angle_alpha   90.00
_cell.angle_beta   90.00
_cell.angle_gamma   90.00
#
_symmetry.space_group_name_H-M   'P 1'
#
loop_
_entity.id
_entity.type
_entity.pdbx_description
1 polymer ?
#
loop_
_entity_poly.entity_id
_entity_poly.type
_entity_poly.pdbx_seq_one_letter_code
_entity_poly.pdbx_strand_id
1 'polypeptide(L)'
;MPDTKLEQEIKELIVSSLALEDTTPKDIKTDQPLFVEGLGLDSIDALELAMALSKKYKIQMDGGTQGYRKHFASVASPGRLRCPEKEKPINMPTKEDVAQRIESIFVNDFGVKKNAIRPTARLYQDLGLDSIDAIDLVVKLEMETKLRLKAPDLRSIKTFQDVVDIVTDRLKNQNLKNEVKS
;
A
#
# COMPACT_ATOMS: atom_id res chain seq x y z
N MET A 1 -24.24 -10.26 -18.94
CA MET A 1 -22.82 -10.21 -19.31
C MET A 1 -22.12 -11.33 -18.54
N PRO A 2 -21.07 -11.97 -19.09
CA PRO A 2 -20.31 -12.93 -18.31
C PRO A 2 -19.60 -12.19 -17.17
N ASP A 3 -19.77 -12.68 -15.95
CA ASP A 3 -19.04 -12.17 -14.80
C ASP A 3 -17.52 -12.33 -15.03
N THR A 4 -16.76 -11.30 -14.75
CA THR A 4 -15.30 -11.37 -14.70
C THR A 4 -14.85 -12.37 -13.63
N LYS A 5 -13.66 -12.93 -13.82
CA LYS A 5 -13.08 -13.91 -12.89
C LYS A 5 -13.04 -13.41 -11.44
N LEU A 6 -12.78 -12.11 -11.25
CA LEU A 6 -12.77 -11.46 -9.95
C LEU A 6 -14.18 -11.39 -9.32
N GLU A 7 -15.20 -11.06 -10.11
CA GLU A 7 -16.59 -11.01 -9.62
C GLU A 7 -17.05 -12.39 -9.15
N GLN A 8 -16.71 -13.46 -9.87
CA GLN A 8 -17.00 -14.84 -9.44
C GLN A 8 -16.28 -15.19 -8.13
N GLU A 9 -14.99 -14.86 -7.99
CA GLU A 9 -14.25 -15.11 -6.75
C GLU A 9 -14.81 -14.35 -5.54
N ILE A 10 -15.32 -13.13 -5.75
CA ILE A 10 -15.97 -12.34 -4.70
C ILE A 10 -17.31 -12.99 -4.31
N LYS A 11 -18.12 -13.44 -5.28
CA LYS A 11 -19.39 -14.14 -5.00
C LYS A 11 -19.18 -15.44 -4.24
N GLU A 12 -18.18 -16.23 -4.63
CA GLU A 12 -17.78 -17.44 -3.89
C GLU A 12 -17.32 -17.11 -2.47
N LEU A 13 -16.56 -16.04 -2.30
CA LEU A 13 -16.11 -15.61 -0.98
C LEU A 13 -17.28 -15.17 -0.09
N ILE A 14 -18.27 -14.46 -0.64
CA ILE A 14 -19.46 -14.02 0.11
C ILE A 14 -20.23 -15.23 0.63
N VAL A 15 -20.56 -16.18 -0.24
CA VAL A 15 -21.30 -17.41 0.13
C VAL A 15 -20.50 -18.24 1.13
N SER A 16 -19.19 -18.40 0.91
CA SER A 16 -18.34 -19.22 1.76
C SER A 16 -18.03 -18.57 3.12
N SER A 17 -17.91 -17.24 3.18
CA SER A 17 -17.58 -16.56 4.44
C SER A 17 -18.81 -16.46 5.33
N LEU A 18 -19.94 -16.07 4.74
CA LEU A 18 -21.20 -15.85 5.46
C LEU A 18 -22.04 -17.12 5.61
N ALA A 19 -21.49 -18.28 5.21
CA ALA A 19 -22.13 -19.59 5.28
C ALA A 19 -23.60 -19.57 4.78
N LEU A 20 -23.87 -18.89 3.65
CA LEU A 20 -25.23 -18.78 3.12
C LEU A 20 -25.68 -20.13 2.56
N GLU A 21 -26.53 -20.85 3.29
CA GLU A 21 -26.99 -22.19 2.93
C GLU A 21 -27.96 -22.18 1.74
N ASP A 22 -28.74 -21.11 1.56
CA ASP A 22 -29.77 -20.97 0.52
C ASP A 22 -29.35 -20.10 -0.68
N THR A 23 -28.09 -19.66 -0.75
CA THR A 23 -27.62 -18.74 -1.80
C THR A 23 -26.38 -19.28 -2.49
N THR A 24 -26.44 -19.44 -3.81
CA THR A 24 -25.26 -19.82 -4.60
C THR A 24 -24.58 -18.59 -5.20
N PRO A 25 -23.27 -18.66 -5.54
CA PRO A 25 -22.58 -17.56 -6.21
C PRO A 25 -23.23 -17.15 -7.54
N LYS A 26 -24.01 -18.04 -8.16
CA LYS A 26 -24.72 -17.77 -9.42
C LYS A 26 -26.01 -16.98 -9.22
N ASP A 27 -26.61 -17.05 -8.03
CA ASP A 27 -27.82 -16.30 -7.68
C ASP A 27 -27.51 -14.84 -7.31
N ILE A 28 -26.25 -14.55 -6.96
CA ILE A 28 -25.82 -13.19 -6.61
C ILE A 28 -25.60 -12.38 -7.90
N LYS A 29 -26.45 -11.36 -8.10
CA LYS A 29 -26.28 -10.41 -9.20
C LYS A 29 -25.18 -9.41 -8.87
N THR A 30 -24.42 -9.05 -9.89
CA THR A 30 -23.23 -8.19 -9.71
C THR A 30 -23.63 -6.81 -9.20
N ASP A 31 -24.62 -6.19 -9.83
CA ASP A 31 -25.14 -4.87 -9.44
C ASP A 31 -26.07 -4.86 -8.21
N GLN A 32 -26.38 -6.03 -7.63
CA GLN A 32 -27.30 -6.10 -6.50
C GLN A 32 -26.66 -5.53 -5.21
N PRO A 33 -27.41 -4.75 -4.41
CA PRO A 33 -26.94 -4.30 -3.11
C PRO A 33 -26.57 -5.49 -2.21
N LEU A 34 -25.43 -5.46 -1.54
CA LEU A 34 -25.08 -6.51 -0.59
C LEU A 34 -25.79 -6.32 0.76
N PHE A 35 -25.98 -5.06 1.17
CA PHE A 35 -26.58 -4.71 2.45
C PHE A 35 -28.04 -4.27 2.30
N VAL A 36 -28.83 -4.47 3.36
CA VAL A 36 -30.20 -3.96 3.52
C VAL A 36 -31.20 -4.50 2.48
N GLU A 37 -31.16 -4.01 1.24
CA GLU A 37 -32.20 -4.27 0.22
C GLU A 37 -31.89 -5.43 -0.74
N GLY A 38 -30.65 -5.93 -0.80
CA GLY A 38 -30.31 -7.05 -1.68
C GLY A 38 -30.07 -8.37 -0.94
N LEU A 39 -28.83 -8.74 -0.62
CA LEU A 39 -28.57 -9.98 0.16
C LEU A 39 -29.00 -9.88 1.64
N GLY A 40 -29.51 -8.73 2.07
CA GLY A 40 -29.99 -8.54 3.43
C GLY A 40 -28.91 -8.60 4.50
N LEU A 41 -27.63 -8.41 4.12
CA LEU A 41 -26.51 -8.56 5.05
C LEU A 41 -26.56 -7.53 6.18
N ASP A 42 -26.38 -8.02 7.40
CA ASP A 42 -26.33 -7.21 8.60
C ASP A 42 -24.93 -6.63 8.84
N SER A 43 -24.81 -5.79 9.87
CA SER A 43 -23.54 -5.15 10.23
C SER A 43 -22.46 -6.16 10.67
N ILE A 44 -22.87 -7.34 11.14
CA ILE A 44 -22.00 -8.44 11.56
C ILE A 44 -21.43 -9.13 10.33
N ASP A 45 -22.30 -9.49 9.39
CA ASP A 45 -21.91 -10.09 8.10
C ASP A 45 -20.98 -9.17 7.31
N ALA A 46 -21.26 -7.87 7.33
CA ALA A 46 -20.39 -6.87 6.72
C ALA A 46 -18.95 -6.93 7.24
N LEU A 47 -18.79 -7.13 8.55
CA LEU A 47 -17.49 -7.19 9.21
C LEU A 47 -16.79 -8.51 8.90
N GLU A 48 -17.51 -9.63 8.90
CA GLU A 48 -16.97 -10.94 8.60
C GLU A 48 -16.49 -11.03 7.14
N LEU A 49 -17.29 -10.52 6.21
CA LEU A 49 -16.91 -10.39 4.81
C LEU A 49 -15.68 -9.48 4.65
N ALA A 50 -15.64 -8.35 5.35
CA ALA A 50 -14.49 -7.45 5.33
C ALA A 50 -13.22 -8.10 5.88
N MET A 51 -13.31 -8.90 6.94
CA MET A 51 -12.19 -9.65 7.50
C MET A 51 -11.74 -10.78 6.56
N ALA A 52 -12.68 -11.49 5.94
CA ALA A 52 -12.38 -12.54 4.96
C ALA A 52 -11.68 -11.95 3.72
N LEU A 53 -12.16 -10.81 3.22
CA LEU A 53 -11.52 -10.06 2.14
C LEU A 53 -10.15 -9.51 2.54
N SER A 54 -10.03 -8.92 3.73
CA SER A 54 -8.74 -8.45 4.24
C SER A 54 -7.76 -9.61 4.41
N LYS A 55 -8.20 -10.80 4.82
CA LYS A 55 -7.35 -11.99 4.93
C LYS A 55 -6.97 -12.58 3.58
N LYS A 56 -7.92 -12.70 2.65
CA LYS A 56 -7.72 -13.32 1.33
C LYS A 56 -6.95 -12.42 0.37
N TYR A 57 -7.25 -11.12 0.37
CA TYR A 57 -6.64 -10.13 -0.51
C TYR A 57 -5.58 -9.25 0.18
N LYS A 58 -5.30 -9.48 1.47
CA LYS A 58 -4.33 -8.71 2.29
C LYS A 58 -4.52 -7.19 2.22
N ILE A 59 -5.77 -6.75 2.08
CA ILE A 59 -6.11 -5.34 1.96
C ILE A 59 -5.94 -4.67 3.33
N GLN A 60 -5.00 -3.71 3.42
CA GLN A 60 -4.91 -2.78 4.53
C GLN A 60 -5.80 -1.56 4.22
N MET A 61 -6.91 -1.42 4.93
CA MET A 61 -7.80 -0.27 4.76
C MET A 61 -7.42 0.81 5.77
N ASP A 62 -6.85 1.91 5.27
CA ASP A 62 -6.65 3.13 6.05
C ASP A 62 -8.04 3.76 6.30
N GLY A 63 -8.54 3.73 7.55
CA GLY A 63 -9.82 4.35 7.90
C GLY A 63 -10.78 3.57 8.80
N GLY A 64 -10.39 2.42 9.37
CA GLY A 64 -11.16 1.72 10.40
C GLY A 64 -12.58 1.26 9.98
N THR A 65 -13.35 0.79 10.96
CA THR A 65 -14.60 0.01 10.76
C THR A 65 -15.75 0.75 10.07
N GLN A 66 -15.66 2.07 9.92
CA GLN A 66 -16.72 2.89 9.28
C GLN A 66 -16.62 2.95 7.75
N GLY A 67 -15.52 2.51 7.14
CA GLY A 67 -15.34 2.53 5.68
C GLY A 67 -16.08 1.41 4.94
N TYR A 68 -16.26 0.24 5.54
CA TYR A 68 -16.63 -0.98 4.82
C TYR A 68 -17.95 -0.89 4.05
N ARG A 69 -19.00 -0.30 4.65
CA ARG A 69 -20.31 -0.16 4.00
C ARG A 69 -20.29 0.77 2.78
N LYS A 70 -19.43 1.79 2.79
CA LYS A 70 -19.29 2.75 1.69
C LYS A 70 -18.48 2.19 0.53
N HIS A 71 -17.61 1.21 0.79
CA HIS A 71 -16.73 0.59 -0.21
C HIS A 71 -17.30 -0.70 -0.81
N PHE A 72 -18.17 -1.43 -0.09
CA PHE A 72 -18.74 -2.72 -0.54
C PHE A 72 -20.25 -2.68 -0.79
N ALA A 73 -20.77 -1.65 -1.48
CA ALA A 73 -22.21 -1.51 -1.71
C ALA A 73 -22.81 -2.62 -2.60
N SER A 74 -22.06 -3.11 -3.61
CA SER A 74 -22.47 -4.18 -4.53
C SER A 74 -21.25 -4.92 -5.08
N VAL A 75 -21.45 -6.11 -5.67
CA VAL A 75 -20.40 -6.88 -6.34
C VAL A 75 -19.90 -6.19 -7.64
N ALA A 76 -20.69 -5.28 -8.22
CA ALA A 76 -20.37 -4.43 -9.39
C ALA A 76 -19.68 -3.11 -9.02
N SER A 77 -19.61 -2.81 -7.72
CA SER A 77 -18.84 -1.69 -7.19
C SER A 77 -17.42 -2.04 -6.72
N PRO A 78 -16.66 -2.99 -7.32
CA PRO A 78 -15.22 -3.02 -7.11
C PRO A 78 -14.58 -1.81 -7.78
N GLY A 79 -15.27 -1.05 -8.66
CA GLY A 79 -14.72 0.15 -9.31
C GLY A 79 -14.29 1.31 -8.40
N ARG A 80 -14.61 1.28 -7.09
CA ARG A 80 -14.03 2.18 -6.07
C ARG A 80 -12.99 1.53 -5.17
N LEU A 81 -12.88 0.20 -5.19
CA LEU A 81 -11.60 -0.46 -5.05
C LEU A 81 -10.87 -0.20 -6.37
N ARG A 82 -10.26 0.98 -6.50
CA ARG A 82 -9.06 1.03 -7.34
C ARG A 82 -8.21 -0.12 -6.82
N CYS A 83 -8.11 -1.21 -7.58
CA CYS A 83 -6.93 -2.03 -7.53
C CYS A 83 -5.81 -1.00 -7.65
N PRO A 84 -4.90 -0.87 -6.66
CA PRO A 84 -3.59 -0.41 -7.03
C PRO A 84 -3.12 -1.47 -8.03
N GLU A 85 -3.18 -1.10 -9.30
CA GLU A 85 -2.24 -1.60 -10.26
C GLU A 85 -0.88 -1.51 -9.55
N LYS A 86 -0.34 -2.68 -9.18
CA LYS A 86 0.88 -2.90 -8.37
C LYS A 86 0.74 -2.74 -6.84
N GLU A 87 0.08 -3.68 -6.16
CA GLU A 87 0.59 -4.08 -4.84
C GLU A 87 1.39 -5.37 -4.97
N LYS A 88 2.70 -5.18 -4.88
CA LYS A 88 3.70 -6.24 -4.86
C LYS A 88 3.43 -7.17 -3.66
N PRO A 89 3.74 -8.48 -3.79
CA PRO A 89 3.65 -9.41 -2.66
C PRO A 89 4.46 -8.88 -1.48
N ILE A 90 4.26 -9.48 -0.31
CA ILE A 90 4.96 -9.23 0.97
C ILE A 90 6.47 -9.55 0.82
N ASN A 91 7.14 -8.81 -0.04
CA ASN A 91 8.45 -9.12 -0.54
C ASN A 91 9.10 -7.78 -0.90
N MET A 92 9.93 -7.31 0.01
CA MET A 92 11.00 -6.33 -0.22
C MET A 92 10.59 -5.06 -1.00
N PRO A 93 10.45 -3.90 -0.34
CA PRO A 93 10.09 -2.66 -1.02
C PRO A 93 11.02 -2.42 -2.20
N THR A 94 10.44 -2.32 -3.39
CA THR A 94 11.22 -2.11 -4.61
C THR A 94 11.74 -0.70 -4.69
N LYS A 95 12.76 -0.48 -5.53
CA LYS A 95 13.37 0.84 -5.74
C LYS A 95 12.35 1.96 -6.02
N GLU A 96 11.29 1.66 -6.77
CA GLU A 96 10.17 2.58 -7.04
C GLU A 96 9.40 2.95 -5.77
N ASP A 97 9.09 1.98 -4.92
CA ASP A 97 8.36 2.16 -3.65
C ASP A 97 9.16 3.01 -2.66
N VAL A 98 10.45 2.70 -2.55
CA VAL A 98 11.42 3.47 -1.77
C VAL A 98 11.52 4.90 -2.31
N ALA A 99 11.59 5.07 -3.63
CA ALA A 99 11.61 6.40 -4.24
C ALA A 99 10.35 7.20 -3.87
N GLN A 100 9.15 6.63 -4.00
CA GLN A 100 7.91 7.34 -3.68
C GLN A 100 7.81 7.77 -2.21
N ARG A 101 8.29 6.94 -1.28
CA ARG A 101 8.37 7.30 0.15
C ARG A 101 9.33 8.46 0.37
N ILE A 102 10.51 8.39 -0.21
CA ILE A 102 11.51 9.46 -0.09
C ILE A 102 11.00 10.75 -0.76
N GLU A 103 10.38 10.66 -1.94
CA GLU A 103 9.73 11.81 -2.60
C GLU A 103 8.71 12.47 -1.66
N SER A 104 7.89 11.68 -0.98
CA SER A 104 6.87 12.19 -0.06
C SER A 104 7.49 12.96 1.11
N ILE A 105 8.60 12.45 1.68
CA ILE A 105 9.37 13.15 2.73
C ILE A 105 9.89 14.49 2.20
N PHE A 106 10.49 14.51 1.01
CA PHE A 106 11.01 15.75 0.41
C PHE A 106 9.91 16.79 0.17
N VAL A 107 8.73 16.37 -0.28
CA VAL A 107 7.61 17.28 -0.53
C VAL A 107 6.99 17.77 0.77
N ASN A 108 6.75 16.87 1.73
CA ASN A 108 6.00 17.15 2.94
C ASN A 108 6.84 17.82 4.03
N ASP A 109 8.05 17.31 4.28
CA ASP A 109 8.91 17.76 5.38
C ASP A 109 9.89 18.85 4.91
N PHE A 110 10.40 18.76 3.69
CA PHE A 110 11.36 19.73 3.14
C PHE A 110 10.73 20.77 2.19
N GLY A 111 9.43 20.67 1.92
CA GLY A 111 8.73 21.62 1.04
C GLY A 111 9.22 21.63 -0.41
N VAL A 112 9.92 20.58 -0.86
CA VAL A 112 10.50 20.49 -2.19
C VAL A 112 9.38 20.27 -3.22
N LYS A 113 9.43 20.98 -4.34
CA LYS A 113 8.45 20.81 -5.41
C LYS A 113 8.64 19.45 -6.08
N LYS A 114 7.58 18.64 -6.15
CA LYS A 114 7.60 17.32 -6.82
C LYS A 114 8.18 17.36 -8.24
N ASN A 115 7.93 18.43 -9.00
CA ASN A 115 8.46 18.59 -10.36
C ASN A 115 9.99 18.84 -10.41
N ALA A 116 10.58 19.30 -9.31
CA ALA A 116 12.02 19.46 -9.18
C ALA A 116 12.72 18.14 -8.77
N ILE A 117 11.97 17.20 -8.19
CA ILE A 117 12.51 15.92 -7.76
C ILE A 117 12.72 15.03 -8.98
N ARG A 118 13.99 14.90 -9.37
CA ARG A 118 14.43 14.03 -10.46
C ARG A 118 15.49 13.07 -9.92
N PRO A 119 15.67 11.87 -10.49
CA PRO A 119 16.72 10.96 -10.06
C PRO A 119 18.11 11.63 -10.06
N THR A 120 18.39 12.44 -11.09
CA THR A 120 19.65 13.16 -11.23
C THR A 120 19.69 14.50 -10.51
N ALA A 121 18.62 14.91 -9.82
CA ALA A 121 18.59 16.17 -9.09
C ALA A 121 19.55 16.11 -7.90
N ARG A 122 20.40 17.13 -7.77
CA ARG A 122 21.33 17.24 -6.66
C ARG A 122 20.64 17.89 -5.47
N LEU A 123 20.84 17.30 -4.30
CA LEU A 123 20.18 17.74 -3.06
C LEU A 123 20.44 19.21 -2.77
N TYR A 124 21.71 19.61 -2.83
CA TYR A 124 22.14 20.97 -2.49
C TYR A 124 21.89 22.00 -3.60
N GLN A 125 22.12 21.62 -4.86
CA GLN A 125 22.10 22.58 -5.98
C GLN A 125 20.73 22.71 -6.64
N ASP A 126 20.02 21.59 -6.80
CA ASP A 126 18.75 21.55 -7.55
C ASP A 126 17.55 21.59 -6.60
N LEU A 127 17.64 20.93 -5.44
CA LEU A 127 16.55 20.88 -4.45
C LEU A 127 16.67 21.94 -3.34
N GLY A 128 17.80 22.66 -3.30
CA GLY A 128 18.03 23.76 -2.36
C GLY A 128 18.15 23.32 -0.90
N LEU A 129 18.52 22.08 -0.64
CA LEU A 129 18.76 21.59 0.71
C LEU A 129 20.09 22.11 1.24
N ASP A 130 20.10 22.52 2.51
CA ASP A 130 21.31 22.94 3.20
C ASP A 130 22.01 21.77 3.92
N SER A 131 23.20 22.05 4.48
CA SER A 131 23.93 21.05 5.28
C SER A 131 23.17 20.61 6.53
N ILE A 132 22.24 21.43 7.04
CA ILE A 132 21.37 21.11 8.18
C ILE A 132 20.27 20.14 7.73
N ASP A 133 19.62 20.43 6.60
CA ASP A 133 18.55 19.59 6.05
C ASP A 133 19.04 18.18 5.72
N ALA A 134 20.28 18.05 5.26
CA ALA A 134 20.88 16.74 5.00
C ALA A 134 20.93 15.86 6.25
N ILE A 135 21.14 16.44 7.44
CA ILE A 135 21.14 15.69 8.71
C ILE A 135 19.71 15.31 9.10
N ASP A 136 18.76 16.25 9.00
CA ASP A 136 17.36 15.99 9.33
C ASP A 136 16.75 14.90 8.42
N LEU A 137 17.07 14.96 7.13
CA LEU A 137 16.67 13.97 6.14
C LEU A 137 17.13 12.57 6.55
N VAL A 138 18.38 12.43 6.97
CA VAL A 138 18.95 11.15 7.39
C VAL A 138 18.22 10.62 8.61
N VAL A 139 18.01 11.46 9.63
CA VAL A 139 17.30 11.07 10.85
C VAL A 139 15.88 10.62 10.52
N LYS A 140 15.16 11.38 9.69
CA LYS A 140 13.80 11.04 9.28
C LYS A 140 13.74 9.76 8.46
N LEU A 141 14.66 9.55 7.52
CA LEU A 141 14.78 8.30 6.78
C LEU A 141 15.00 7.12 7.73
N GLU A 142 15.92 7.23 8.69
CA GLU A 142 16.16 6.19 9.68
C GLU A 142 14.93 5.89 10.55
N MET A 143 14.15 6.92 10.93
CA MET A 143 12.92 6.75 11.71
C MET A 143 11.80 6.09 10.89
N GLU A 144 11.57 6.55 9.66
CA GLU A 144 10.53 6.05 8.77
C GLU A 144 10.82 4.62 8.28
N THR A 145 12.08 4.36 7.90
CA THR A 145 12.47 3.06 7.33
C THR A 145 13.01 2.08 8.37
N LYS A 146 13.22 2.52 9.62
CA LYS A 146 13.91 1.75 10.68
C LYS A 146 15.27 1.21 10.25
N LEU A 147 15.96 1.94 9.36
CA LEU A 147 17.30 1.58 8.88
C LEU A 147 18.36 2.29 9.71
N ARG A 148 19.56 1.72 9.70
CA ARG A 148 20.77 2.35 10.26
C ARG A 148 21.72 2.72 9.14
N LEU A 149 21.76 4.00 8.80
CA LEU A 149 22.67 4.57 7.81
C LEU A 149 24.03 4.82 8.46
N LYS A 150 25.12 4.42 7.79
CA LYS A 150 26.47 4.62 8.30
C LYS A 150 27.09 5.88 7.69
N ALA A 151 28.08 6.46 8.38
CA ALA A 151 28.83 7.62 7.88
C ALA A 151 29.32 7.53 6.41
N PRO A 152 29.83 6.41 5.87
CA PRO A 152 30.19 6.31 4.44
C PRO A 152 29.00 6.41 3.49
N ASP A 153 27.81 5.95 3.90
CA ASP A 153 26.59 6.07 3.10
C ASP A 153 26.25 7.56 2.94
N LEU A 154 26.29 8.31 4.04
CA LEU A 154 25.95 9.73 4.07
C LEU A 154 26.88 10.58 3.19
N ARG A 155 28.17 10.24 3.17
CA ARG A 155 29.15 10.94 2.31
C ARG A 155 28.95 10.68 0.82
N SER A 156 28.30 9.57 0.47
CA SER A 156 28.08 9.17 -0.92
C SER A 156 26.80 9.80 -1.49
N ILE A 157 25.89 10.27 -0.63
CA ILE A 157 24.64 10.90 -1.02
C ILE A 157 24.90 12.29 -1.61
N LYS A 158 24.67 12.45 -2.93
CA LYS A 158 24.73 13.75 -3.62
C LYS A 158 23.45 14.07 -4.38
N THR A 159 22.79 13.04 -4.89
CA THR A 159 21.56 13.14 -5.68
C THR A 159 20.41 12.41 -5.01
N PHE A 160 19.19 12.72 -5.44
CA PHE A 160 18.01 11.98 -5.03
C PHE A 160 18.17 10.47 -5.32
N GLN A 161 18.75 10.11 -6.47
CA GLN A 161 18.96 8.72 -6.83
C GLN A 161 19.89 7.99 -5.85
N ASP A 162 20.93 8.67 -5.32
CA ASP A 162 21.84 8.07 -4.32
C ASP A 162 21.10 7.72 -3.04
N VAL A 163 20.20 8.59 -2.57
CA VAL A 163 19.37 8.33 -1.37
C VAL A 163 18.53 7.07 -1.58
N VAL A 164 17.83 7.00 -2.72
CA VAL A 164 16.98 5.86 -3.06
C VAL A 164 17.79 4.58 -3.15
N ASP A 165 18.98 4.63 -3.79
CA ASP A 165 19.82 3.46 -4.00
C ASP A 165 20.35 2.90 -2.67
N ILE A 166 20.85 3.78 -1.79
CA ILE A 166 21.34 3.41 -0.46
C ILE A 166 20.24 2.83 0.41
N VAL A 167 19.07 3.48 0.46
CA VAL A 167 17.94 2.99 1.26
C VAL A 167 17.48 1.62 0.73
N THR A 168 17.41 1.46 -0.59
CA THR A 168 17.06 0.19 -1.22
C THR A 168 18.09 -0.90 -0.89
N ASP A 169 19.39 -0.62 -1.03
CA ASP A 169 20.46 -1.56 -0.71
C ASP A 169 20.44 -1.97 0.77
N ARG A 170 20.21 -1.00 1.66
CA ARG A 170 20.13 -1.23 3.11
C ARG A 170 18.92 -2.07 3.48
N LEU A 171 17.75 -1.83 2.88
CA LEU A 171 16.55 -2.67 3.04
C LEU A 171 16.81 -4.10 2.57
N LYS A 172 17.52 -4.27 1.44
CA LYS A 172 17.91 -5.59 0.94
C LYS A 172 18.81 -6.35 1.92
N ASN A 173 19.87 -5.69 2.38
CA ASN A 173 20.85 -6.25 3.29
C ASN A 173 20.28 -6.51 4.71
N GLN A 174 19.32 -5.71 5.17
CA GLN A 174 18.66 -5.92 6.47
C GLN A 174 17.78 -7.18 6.44
N ASN A 175 17.00 -7.39 5.38
CA ASN A 175 16.14 -8.58 5.25
C ASN A 175 16.96 -9.88 5.23
N LEU A 176 18.08 -9.89 4.51
CA LEU A 176 18.98 -11.03 4.42
C LEU A 176 19.60 -11.42 5.78
N LYS A 177 19.86 -10.44 6.64
CA LYS A 177 20.41 -10.70 7.99
C LYS A 177 19.38 -11.22 8.98
N ASN A 178 18.09 -10.96 8.74
CA ASN A 178 17.01 -11.44 9.59
C ASN A 178 16.65 -12.91 9.30
N GLU A 179 16.81 -13.37 8.05
CA GLU A 179 16.57 -14.79 7.67
C GLU A 179 17.62 -15.77 8.21
N VAL A 180 18.87 -15.34 8.40
CA VAL A 180 19.95 -16.24 8.91
C VAL A 180 19.89 -16.41 10.43
N LYS A 181 18.99 -15.70 11.12
CA LYS A 181 18.83 -15.73 12.59
C LYS A 181 17.56 -16.46 13.06
N SER A 182 16.81 -17.12 12.18
CA SER A 182 15.65 -17.94 12.54
C SER A 182 15.98 -19.43 12.47
#